data_AF-A0A0D0KAZ1-F1
#
_entry.id   AF-A0A0D0KAZ1-F1
#
_cell.length_a   1.000
_cell.length_b   1.000
_cell.length_c   1.000
_cell.angle_alpha   90.00
_cell.angle_beta   90.00
_cell.angle_gamma   90.00
#
_symmetry.space_group_name_H-M   'P 1'
#
loop_
_entity.id
_entity.type
_entity.pdbx_description
1 polymer ?
#
loop_
_entity_poly.entity_id
_entity_poly.type
_entity_poly.pdbx_seq_one_letter_code
_entity_poly.pdbx_strand_id
1 'polypeptide(L)'
;MSENPSDGDLVEVRRAVYRPLRRGNALEDAVARLVQTIRLGVVAPGESLPPERELAASFGVSRDTVRDAIRELADTGYLVPKRGRYGGTFVADPLPQPSDAGAVTAAELDDVLGLRRVLETGAVRAAASRSLDAATRADLWARHEAALPAGPEEYRRLDTLLHLAIAEAAGIPSLVALLAENRADVNAWLDTFPLMPRNIQHSGEQHERIVTAILAGRPDVAEAAMRDHLAGSEALLRGFLI
;
A
#
# COMPACT_ATOMS: atom_id res chain seq x y z
N MET A 1 25.61 30.37 -4.82
CA MET A 1 25.53 30.03 -3.38
C MET A 1 24.08 29.68 -3.11
N SER A 2 23.75 28.39 -3.01
CA SER A 2 22.44 28.00 -2.48
C SER A 2 22.56 28.13 -0.96
N GLU A 3 21.82 29.06 -0.36
CA GLU A 3 21.70 29.09 1.10
C GLU A 3 21.03 27.78 1.53
N ASN A 4 21.65 27.07 2.48
CA ASN A 4 21.00 25.93 3.10
C ASN A 4 19.77 26.45 3.88
N PRO A 5 18.63 25.76 3.83
CA PRO A 5 17.43 26.17 4.55
C PRO A 5 17.72 26.33 6.04
N SER A 6 17.10 27.32 6.68
CA SER A 6 17.28 27.54 8.12
C SER A 6 16.62 26.42 8.93
N ASP A 7 17.08 26.23 10.18
CA ASP A 7 16.51 25.23 11.09
C ASP A 7 15.00 25.43 11.32
N GLY A 8 14.52 26.68 11.26
CA GLY A 8 13.10 27.03 11.34
C GLY A 8 12.29 26.62 10.10
N ASP A 9 12.88 26.75 8.91
CA ASP A 9 12.23 26.32 7.66
C ASP A 9 12.06 24.80 7.62
N LEU A 10 13.04 24.05 8.13
CA LEU A 10 12.98 22.60 8.24
C LEU A 10 11.91 22.13 9.24
N VAL A 11 11.61 22.91 10.30
CA VAL A 11 10.55 22.59 11.26
C VAL A 11 9.16 22.68 10.63
N GLU A 12 8.87 23.75 9.89
CA GLU A 12 7.59 23.91 9.20
C GLU A 12 7.41 22.88 8.08
N VAL A 13 8.48 22.58 7.32
CA VAL A 13 8.48 21.51 6.31
C VAL A 13 8.22 20.15 6.96
N ARG A 14 8.89 19.82 8.06
CA ARG A 14 8.65 18.57 8.81
C ARG A 14 7.22 18.46 9.31
N ARG A 15 6.63 19.56 9.77
CA ARG A 15 5.23 19.60 10.20
C ARG A 15 4.25 19.37 9.04
N ALA A 16 4.54 19.93 7.87
CA ALA A 16 3.72 19.73 6.67
C ALA A 16 3.78 18.26 6.19
N VAL A 17 4.96 17.63 6.29
CA VAL A 17 5.18 16.25 5.88
C VAL A 17 4.67 15.26 6.93
N TYR A 18 4.82 15.50 8.22
CA TYR A 18 4.28 14.64 9.28
C TYR A 18 2.89 15.10 9.73
N ARG A 19 1.87 14.72 8.95
CA ARG A 19 0.46 15.08 9.20
C ARG A 19 -0.42 13.83 9.46
N PRO A 20 -1.62 13.99 10.01
CA PRO A 20 -2.52 12.87 10.31
C PRO A 20 -2.78 11.94 9.11
N LEU A 21 -2.82 10.63 9.37
CA LEU A 21 -3.02 9.57 8.38
C LEU A 21 -4.45 9.02 8.40
N ARG A 22 -4.84 8.25 7.37
CA ARG A 22 -6.18 7.63 7.30
C ARG A 22 -6.21 6.38 8.17
N ARG A 23 -7.31 6.19 8.91
CA ARG A 23 -7.42 5.11 9.91
C ARG A 23 -7.47 3.69 9.33
N GLY A 24 -7.88 3.50 8.08
CA GLY A 24 -8.03 2.17 7.46
C GLY A 24 -6.75 1.55 6.89
N ASN A 25 -5.74 2.37 6.57
CA ASN A 25 -4.44 1.98 5.99
C ASN A 25 -3.30 2.70 6.70
N ALA A 26 -3.39 2.80 8.03
CA ALA A 26 -2.49 3.62 8.83
C ALA A 26 -1.02 3.16 8.69
N LEU A 27 -0.79 1.87 8.46
CA LEU A 27 0.53 1.30 8.21
C LEU A 27 1.08 1.75 6.85
N GLU A 28 0.34 1.51 5.76
CA GLU A 28 0.73 1.86 4.39
C GLU A 28 0.90 3.37 4.23
N ASP A 29 -0.01 4.17 4.78
CA ASP A 29 0.07 5.63 4.79
C ASP A 29 1.32 6.10 5.57
N ALA A 30 1.71 5.42 6.66
CA ALA A 30 2.89 5.78 7.44
C ALA A 30 4.18 5.44 6.68
N VAL A 31 4.25 4.24 6.08
CA VAL A 31 5.34 3.83 5.19
C VAL A 31 5.48 4.83 4.04
N ALA A 32 4.39 5.08 3.30
CA ALA A 32 4.38 5.99 2.18
C ALA A 32 4.87 7.39 2.57
N ARG A 33 4.45 7.88 3.74
CA ARG A 33 4.88 9.20 4.20
C ARG A 33 6.35 9.25 4.60
N LEU A 34 6.86 8.22 5.26
CA LEU A 34 8.27 8.14 5.62
C LEU A 34 9.14 8.08 4.36
N VAL A 35 8.76 7.28 3.36
CA VAL A 35 9.47 7.22 2.06
C VAL A 35 9.44 8.56 1.36
N GLN A 36 8.28 9.22 1.30
CA GLN A 36 8.16 10.56 0.71
C GLN A 36 9.06 11.57 1.43
N THR A 37 9.14 11.51 2.77
CA THR A 37 10.03 12.39 3.56
C THR A 37 11.49 12.22 3.17
N ILE A 38 11.92 10.97 3.00
CA ILE A 38 13.29 10.60 2.62
C ILE A 38 13.58 11.10 1.20
N ARG A 39 12.68 10.86 0.25
CA ARG A 39 12.83 11.28 -1.16
C ARG A 39 12.87 12.80 -1.33
N LEU A 40 12.09 13.53 -0.53
CA LEU A 40 12.10 14.99 -0.51
C LEU A 40 13.36 15.59 0.17
N GLY A 41 14.22 14.76 0.78
CA GLY A 41 15.41 15.21 1.49
C GLY A 41 15.13 15.96 2.80
N VAL A 42 13.92 15.84 3.35
CA VAL A 42 13.55 16.45 4.65
C VAL A 42 14.27 15.77 5.82
N VAL A 43 14.62 14.50 5.62
CA VAL A 43 15.61 13.77 6.41
C VAL A 43 16.59 13.15 5.41
N ALA A 44 17.82 13.62 5.39
CA ALA A 44 18.82 13.19 4.43
C ALA A 44 19.38 11.79 4.75
N PRO A 45 19.95 11.07 3.77
CA PRO A 45 20.73 9.87 4.01
C PRO A 45 21.74 10.07 5.17
N GLY A 46 21.77 9.12 6.11
CA GLY A 46 22.60 9.19 7.31
C GLY A 46 22.02 10.00 8.47
N GLU A 47 20.96 10.79 8.26
CA GLU A 47 20.27 11.50 9.34
C GLU A 47 19.27 10.63 10.11
N SER A 48 19.01 10.99 11.36
CA SER A 48 18.03 10.31 12.21
C SER A 48 16.60 10.79 11.95
N LEU A 49 15.66 9.85 11.85
CA LEU A 49 14.24 10.16 11.94
C LEU A 49 13.89 10.73 13.33
N PRO A 50 12.81 11.53 13.44
CA PRO A 50 12.24 11.87 14.74
C PRO A 50 11.88 10.61 15.55
N PRO A 51 11.87 10.70 16.89
CA PRO A 51 11.49 9.58 17.74
C PRO A 51 10.10 9.01 17.41
N GLU A 52 9.90 7.69 17.56
CA GLU A 52 8.63 7.01 17.28
C GLU A 52 7.40 7.71 17.92
N ARG A 53 7.59 8.24 19.14
CA ARG A 53 6.53 8.93 19.88
C ARG A 53 6.09 10.22 19.19
N GLU A 54 7.03 10.98 18.64
CA GLU A 54 6.76 12.24 17.96
C GLU A 54 6.13 12.00 16.58
N LEU A 55 6.64 10.99 15.86
CA LEU A 55 6.03 10.53 14.62
C LEU A 55 4.59 10.06 14.85
N ALA A 56 4.34 9.25 15.89
CA ALA A 56 3.01 8.76 16.21
C ALA A 56 2.02 9.90 16.54
N ALA A 57 2.47 10.89 17.32
CA ALA A 57 1.68 12.08 17.62
C ALA A 57 1.36 12.89 16.35
N SER A 58 2.35 13.09 15.48
CA SER A 58 2.21 13.87 14.25
C SER A 58 1.31 13.17 13.21
N PHE A 59 1.44 11.85 13.09
CA PHE A 59 0.61 11.00 12.23
C PHE A 59 -0.77 10.71 12.81
N GLY A 60 -1.00 10.96 14.10
CA GLY A 60 -2.26 10.66 14.78
C GLY A 60 -2.56 9.15 14.83
N VAL A 61 -1.52 8.31 14.89
CA VAL A 61 -1.63 6.84 14.92
C VAL A 61 -0.98 6.26 16.17
N SER A 62 -1.14 4.96 16.39
CA SER A 62 -0.50 4.29 17.52
C SER A 62 1.03 4.26 17.34
N ARG A 63 1.76 4.20 18.46
CA ARG A 63 3.22 3.99 18.42
C ARG A 63 3.61 2.67 17.79
N ASP A 64 2.77 1.65 17.91
CA ASP A 64 3.03 0.34 17.33
C ASP A 64 2.93 0.38 15.80
N THR A 65 1.95 1.12 15.26
CA THR A 65 1.86 1.38 13.81
C THR A 65 3.12 2.06 13.25
N VAL A 66 3.63 3.08 13.94
CA VAL A 66 4.88 3.75 13.53
C VAL A 66 6.07 2.79 13.62
N ARG A 67 6.14 2.00 14.69
CA ARG A 67 7.20 1.00 14.86
C ARG A 67 7.17 -0.03 13.74
N ASP A 68 6.00 -0.51 13.34
CA ASP A 68 5.87 -1.47 12.26
C ASP A 68 6.22 -0.86 10.91
N ALA A 69 5.82 0.39 10.62
CA ALA A 69 6.27 1.10 9.43
C ALA A 69 7.79 1.28 9.37
N ILE A 70 8.43 1.61 10.50
CA ILE A 70 9.88 1.71 10.60
C ILE A 70 10.56 0.35 10.40
N ARG A 71 9.99 -0.73 10.95
CA ARG A 71 10.52 -2.09 10.75
C ARG A 71 10.46 -2.50 9.29
N GLU A 72 9.33 -2.28 8.63
CA GLU A 72 9.17 -2.55 7.19
C GLU A 72 10.24 -1.82 6.37
N LEU A 73 10.44 -0.53 6.64
CA LEU A 73 11.47 0.25 5.95
C LEU A 73 12.90 -0.16 6.33
N ALA A 74 13.13 -0.69 7.52
CA ALA A 74 14.43 -1.23 7.90
C ALA A 74 14.72 -2.57 7.22
N ASP A 75 13.73 -3.47 7.20
CA ASP A 75 13.83 -4.79 6.57
C ASP A 75 14.02 -4.68 5.05
N THR A 76 13.50 -3.61 4.44
CA THR A 76 13.66 -3.29 3.02
C THR A 76 14.89 -2.40 2.72
N GLY A 77 15.69 -2.05 3.74
CA GLY A 77 16.97 -1.36 3.58
C GLY A 77 16.90 0.17 3.45
N TYR A 78 15.73 0.78 3.60
CA TYR A 78 15.57 2.25 3.61
C TYR A 78 16.00 2.88 4.93
N LEU A 79 15.91 2.14 6.04
CA LEU A 79 16.25 2.61 7.38
C LEU A 79 17.26 1.69 8.08
N VAL A 80 18.06 2.27 8.96
CA VAL A 80 19.07 1.57 9.76
C VAL A 80 18.85 1.86 11.24
N PRO A 81 18.32 0.90 12.04
CA PRO A 81 18.20 1.07 13.48
C PRO A 81 19.56 0.94 14.16
N LYS A 82 19.89 1.89 15.05
CA LYS A 82 21.11 1.88 15.90
C LYS A 82 20.72 1.80 17.37
N ARG A 83 21.41 0.96 18.14
CA ARG A 83 21.22 0.80 19.59
C ARG A 83 22.15 1.72 20.40
N GLY A 84 21.78 2.00 21.65
CA GLY A 84 22.64 2.70 22.63
C GLY A 84 22.21 4.13 22.94
N ARG A 85 23.03 4.85 23.72
CA ARG A 85 22.76 6.22 24.21
C ARG A 85 22.53 7.26 23.09
N TYR A 86 23.18 7.04 21.95
CA TYR A 86 23.02 7.83 20.72
C TYR A 86 22.34 7.01 19.61
N GLY A 87 21.58 5.99 20.01
CA GLY A 87 20.79 5.16 19.12
C GLY A 87 19.57 5.90 18.57
N GLY A 88 18.88 5.27 17.63
CA GLY A 88 17.77 5.86 16.88
C GLY A 88 17.57 5.12 15.56
N THR A 89 16.65 5.63 14.75
CA THR A 89 16.41 5.11 13.39
C THR A 89 16.98 6.11 12.40
N PHE A 90 17.88 5.66 11.54
CA PHE A 90 18.57 6.52 10.58
C PHE A 90 18.15 6.17 9.16
N VAL A 91 18.17 7.15 8.26
CA VAL A 91 18.01 6.91 6.82
C VAL A 91 19.25 6.20 6.31
N ALA A 92 19.08 5.15 5.50
CA ALA A 92 20.20 4.42 4.91
C ALA A 92 21.05 5.31 3.99
N ASP A 93 22.35 5.08 3.98
CA ASP A 93 23.32 5.76 3.13
C ASP A 93 24.35 4.73 2.61
N PRO A 94 24.29 4.34 1.32
CA PRO A 94 23.35 4.81 0.30
C PRO A 94 21.93 4.24 0.48
N LEU A 95 20.93 4.94 -0.06
CA LEU A 95 19.56 4.43 -0.17
C LEU A 95 19.48 3.27 -1.19
N PRO A 96 18.53 2.34 -1.03
CA PRO A 96 18.19 1.38 -2.08
C PRO A 96 17.84 2.12 -3.37
N GLN A 97 18.42 1.69 -4.50
CA GLN A 97 17.98 2.18 -5.80
C GLN A 97 16.74 1.40 -6.22
N PRO A 98 15.62 2.07 -6.54
CA PRO A 98 14.49 1.38 -7.15
C PRO A 98 14.93 0.73 -8.47
N SER A 99 14.32 -0.39 -8.83
CA SER A 99 14.51 -0.91 -10.18
C SER A 99 13.96 0.10 -11.19
N ASP A 100 14.53 0.13 -12.40
CA ASP A 100 14.23 1.15 -13.41
C ASP A 100 12.78 1.03 -13.88
N ALA A 101 11.88 1.76 -13.22
CA ALA A 101 10.46 1.82 -13.53
C ALA A 101 10.16 2.71 -14.74
N GLY A 102 11.17 3.37 -15.30
CA GLY A 102 10.97 4.58 -16.08
C GLY A 102 10.39 5.73 -15.24
N ALA A 103 10.33 6.93 -15.80
CA ALA A 103 9.73 8.07 -15.13
C ALA A 103 8.19 8.00 -15.22
N VAL A 104 7.54 7.42 -14.21
CA VAL A 104 6.07 7.44 -14.08
C VAL A 104 5.62 8.86 -13.73
N THR A 105 4.70 9.42 -14.52
CA THR A 105 4.15 10.75 -14.22
C THR A 105 3.01 10.69 -13.23
N ALA A 106 2.75 11.77 -12.49
CA ALA A 106 1.61 11.82 -11.57
C ALA A 106 0.27 11.63 -12.30
N ALA A 107 0.15 12.14 -13.52
CA ALA A 107 -1.05 12.02 -14.36
C ALA A 107 -1.29 10.58 -14.82
N GLU A 108 -0.23 9.87 -15.23
CA GLU A 108 -0.29 8.45 -15.60
C GLU A 108 -0.67 7.58 -14.40
N LEU A 109 -0.06 7.83 -13.24
CA LEU A 109 -0.42 7.14 -12.00
C LEU A 109 -1.88 7.39 -11.62
N ASP A 110 -2.35 8.63 -11.74
CA ASP A 110 -3.74 9.00 -11.44
C ASP A 110 -4.74 8.33 -12.39
N ASP A 111 -4.41 8.19 -13.67
CA ASP A 111 -5.26 7.54 -14.67
C ASP A 111 -5.41 6.03 -14.38
N VAL A 112 -4.29 5.32 -14.23
CA VAL A 112 -4.28 3.87 -13.96
C VAL A 112 -4.94 3.54 -12.62
N LEU A 113 -4.66 4.31 -11.56
CA LEU A 113 -5.30 4.11 -10.26
C LEU A 113 -6.77 4.55 -10.25
N GLY A 114 -7.14 5.55 -11.05
CA GLY A 114 -8.52 5.95 -11.28
C GLY A 114 -9.33 4.84 -11.92
N LEU A 115 -8.80 4.25 -13.01
CA LEU A 115 -9.40 3.10 -13.68
C LEU A 115 -9.51 1.91 -12.72
N ARG A 116 -8.44 1.59 -11.98
CA ARG A 116 -8.45 0.50 -10.99
C ARG A 116 -9.60 0.64 -10.00
N ARG A 117 -9.79 1.84 -9.43
CA ARG A 117 -10.89 2.09 -8.49
C ARG A 117 -12.25 1.81 -9.14
N VAL A 118 -12.49 2.27 -10.37
CA VAL A 118 -13.76 2.03 -11.08
C VAL A 118 -13.99 0.53 -11.31
N LEU A 119 -12.99 -0.18 -11.85
CA LEU A 119 -13.10 -1.59 -12.20
C LEU A 119 -13.31 -2.47 -10.97
N GLU A 120 -12.45 -2.34 -9.95
CA GLU A 120 -12.42 -3.22 -8.79
C GLU A 120 -13.62 -2.99 -7.86
N THR A 121 -14.02 -1.73 -7.62
CA THR A 121 -15.20 -1.43 -6.79
C THR A 121 -16.50 -1.83 -7.50
N GLY A 122 -16.57 -1.63 -8.81
CA GLY A 122 -17.67 -2.13 -9.64
C GLY A 122 -17.76 -3.66 -9.64
N ALA A 123 -16.62 -4.35 -9.74
CA ALA A 123 -16.52 -5.80 -9.71
C ALA A 123 -17.10 -6.39 -8.41
N VAL A 124 -16.61 -5.94 -7.25
CA VAL A 124 -17.08 -6.47 -5.96
C VAL A 124 -18.56 -6.18 -5.71
N ARG A 125 -19.05 -4.99 -6.12
CA ARG A 125 -20.46 -4.62 -5.97
C ARG A 125 -21.35 -5.51 -6.83
N ALA A 126 -20.97 -5.71 -8.09
CA ALA A 126 -21.70 -6.57 -9.03
C ALA A 126 -21.69 -8.03 -8.58
N ALA A 127 -20.53 -8.56 -8.14
CA ALA A 127 -20.41 -9.91 -7.61
C ALA A 127 -21.30 -10.11 -6.38
N ALA A 128 -21.27 -9.18 -5.41
CA ALA A 128 -22.08 -9.22 -4.20
C ALA A 128 -23.60 -9.05 -4.45
N SER A 129 -24.00 -8.48 -5.60
CA SER A 129 -25.40 -8.29 -5.97
C SER A 129 -26.01 -9.49 -6.69
N ARG A 130 -25.22 -10.54 -6.94
CA ARG A 130 -25.64 -11.75 -7.66
C ARG A 130 -25.84 -12.93 -6.71
N SER A 131 -26.72 -13.85 -7.12
CA SER A 131 -26.72 -15.20 -6.56
C SER A 131 -25.57 -15.99 -7.17
N LEU A 132 -24.56 -16.32 -6.35
CA LEU A 132 -23.40 -17.12 -6.74
C LEU A 132 -23.67 -18.60 -6.43
N ASP A 133 -23.31 -19.49 -7.36
CA ASP A 133 -23.38 -20.93 -7.11
C ASP A 133 -22.32 -21.40 -6.11
N ALA A 134 -22.46 -22.65 -5.64
CA ALA A 134 -21.55 -23.20 -4.64
C ALA A 134 -20.09 -23.28 -5.13
N ALA A 135 -19.87 -23.49 -6.44
CA ALA A 135 -18.53 -23.61 -7.01
C ALA A 135 -17.83 -22.25 -7.04
N THR A 136 -18.49 -21.18 -7.50
CA THR A 136 -17.94 -19.81 -7.47
C THR A 136 -17.64 -19.37 -6.04
N ARG A 137 -18.54 -19.68 -5.10
CA ARG A 137 -18.33 -19.32 -3.68
C ARG A 137 -17.11 -20.02 -3.09
N ALA A 138 -16.93 -21.31 -3.38
CA ALA A 138 -15.78 -22.09 -2.93
C ALA A 138 -14.47 -21.60 -3.57
N ASP A 139 -14.49 -21.28 -4.87
CA ASP A 139 -13.31 -20.77 -5.59
C ASP A 139 -12.84 -19.42 -5.05
N LEU A 140 -13.77 -18.47 -4.80
CA LEU A 140 -13.43 -17.17 -4.18
C LEU A 140 -12.76 -17.33 -2.82
N TRP A 141 -13.30 -18.22 -1.97
CA TRP A 141 -12.73 -18.48 -0.66
C TRP A 141 -11.35 -19.14 -0.76
N ALA A 142 -11.21 -20.15 -1.62
CA ALA A 142 -9.94 -20.86 -1.81
C ALA A 142 -8.82 -19.95 -2.34
N ARG A 143 -9.14 -19.02 -3.26
CA ARG A 143 -8.16 -18.05 -3.78
C ARG A 143 -7.72 -17.05 -2.73
N HIS A 144 -8.64 -16.62 -1.88
CA HIS A 144 -8.30 -15.79 -0.73
C HIS A 144 -7.39 -16.54 0.25
N GLU A 145 -7.73 -17.76 0.64
CA GLU A 145 -6.91 -18.58 1.54
C GLU A 145 -5.52 -18.87 0.98
N ALA A 146 -5.41 -19.11 -0.34
CA ALA A 146 -4.14 -19.36 -1.00
C ALA A 146 -3.19 -18.15 -0.92
N ALA A 147 -3.72 -16.92 -0.95
CA ALA A 147 -2.91 -15.71 -0.90
C ALA A 147 -2.36 -15.40 0.51
N LEU A 148 -3.02 -15.86 1.58
CA LEU A 148 -2.64 -15.58 2.97
C LEU A 148 -1.23 -16.08 3.37
N PRO A 149 -0.84 -17.34 3.12
CA PRO A 149 0.49 -17.84 3.48
C PRO A 149 1.55 -17.56 2.42
N ALA A 150 1.20 -16.89 1.32
CA ALA A 150 2.06 -16.76 0.16
C ALA A 150 3.33 -15.97 0.49
N GLY A 151 4.49 -16.52 0.10
CA GLY A 151 5.75 -15.79 0.12
C GLY A 151 5.79 -14.70 -0.95
N PRO A 152 6.78 -13.79 -0.90
CA PRO A 152 6.90 -12.67 -1.83
C PRO A 152 6.85 -13.06 -3.32
N GLU A 153 7.43 -14.21 -3.68
CA GLU A 153 7.50 -14.70 -5.06
C GLU A 153 6.13 -15.11 -5.63
N GLU A 154 5.22 -15.58 -4.78
CA GLU A 154 3.92 -16.11 -5.22
C GLU A 154 2.76 -15.16 -4.95
N TYR A 155 2.93 -14.25 -3.98
CA TYR A 155 1.89 -13.33 -3.53
C TYR A 155 1.25 -12.53 -4.68
N ARG A 156 2.05 -11.90 -5.56
CA ARG A 156 1.54 -11.10 -6.69
C ARG A 156 0.64 -11.91 -7.63
N ARG A 157 1.03 -13.15 -7.91
CA ARG A 157 0.28 -14.07 -8.75
C ARG A 157 -1.06 -14.42 -8.10
N LEU A 158 -1.05 -14.76 -6.82
CA LEU A 158 -2.24 -15.18 -6.07
C LEU A 158 -3.21 -14.00 -5.82
N ASP A 159 -2.69 -12.82 -5.48
CA ASP A 159 -3.46 -11.57 -5.38
C ASP A 159 -4.16 -11.25 -6.71
N THR A 160 -3.45 -11.35 -7.84
CA THR A 160 -4.04 -11.16 -9.18
C THR A 160 -5.15 -12.17 -9.45
N LEU A 161 -4.92 -13.44 -9.14
CA LEU A 161 -5.91 -14.50 -9.36
C LEU A 161 -7.18 -14.34 -8.51
N LEU A 162 -7.07 -13.81 -7.29
CA LEU A 162 -8.22 -13.49 -6.46
C LEU A 162 -9.06 -12.38 -7.10
N HIS A 163 -8.42 -11.29 -7.54
CA HIS A 163 -9.14 -10.16 -8.12
C HIS A 163 -9.79 -10.50 -9.47
N LEU A 164 -9.14 -11.32 -10.30
CA LEU A 164 -9.75 -11.85 -11.51
C LEU A 164 -10.96 -12.74 -11.21
N ALA A 165 -10.91 -13.57 -10.15
CA ALA A 165 -12.07 -14.38 -9.75
C ALA A 165 -13.24 -13.51 -9.25
N ILE A 166 -12.96 -12.40 -8.57
CA ILE A 166 -13.97 -11.40 -8.20
C ILE A 166 -14.61 -10.79 -9.47
N ALA A 167 -13.82 -10.45 -10.48
CA ALA A 167 -14.31 -9.93 -11.75
C ALA A 167 -15.17 -10.96 -12.52
N GLU A 168 -14.76 -12.23 -12.50
CA GLU A 168 -15.54 -13.34 -13.07
C GLU A 168 -16.87 -13.51 -12.33
N ALA A 169 -16.86 -13.42 -10.99
CA ALA A 169 -18.06 -13.51 -10.16
C ALA A 169 -19.05 -12.34 -10.40
N ALA A 170 -18.57 -11.17 -10.84
CA ALA A 170 -19.42 -10.09 -11.32
C ALA A 170 -20.22 -10.48 -12.58
N GLY A 171 -19.70 -11.45 -13.34
CA GLY A 171 -20.22 -11.99 -14.59
C GLY A 171 -20.53 -10.93 -15.64
N ILE A 172 -19.57 -10.01 -15.80
CA ILE A 172 -19.46 -9.03 -16.87
C ILE A 172 -18.22 -9.44 -17.66
N PRO A 173 -18.33 -10.18 -18.78
CA PRO A 173 -17.16 -10.79 -19.43
C PRO A 173 -16.07 -9.80 -19.84
N SER A 174 -16.43 -8.59 -20.28
CA SER A 174 -15.48 -7.55 -20.65
C SER A 174 -14.69 -6.99 -19.47
N LEU A 175 -15.19 -7.13 -18.24
CA LEU A 175 -14.53 -6.62 -17.03
C LEU A 175 -13.24 -7.39 -16.72
N VAL A 176 -13.21 -8.70 -16.98
CA VAL A 176 -12.05 -9.55 -16.65
C VAL A 176 -10.81 -9.12 -17.43
N ALA A 177 -10.95 -8.87 -18.73
CA ALA A 177 -9.84 -8.42 -19.58
C ALA A 177 -9.32 -7.03 -19.18
N LEU A 178 -10.23 -6.07 -18.96
CA LEU A 178 -9.86 -4.72 -18.51
C LEU A 178 -9.18 -4.72 -17.14
N LEU A 179 -9.65 -5.57 -16.22
CA LEU A 179 -9.04 -5.70 -14.90
C LEU A 179 -7.67 -6.38 -14.99
N ALA A 180 -7.51 -7.39 -15.84
CA ALA A 180 -6.23 -8.05 -16.06
C ALA A 180 -5.16 -7.07 -16.59
N GLU A 181 -5.51 -6.24 -17.57
CA GLU A 181 -4.63 -5.20 -18.12
C GLU A 181 -4.25 -4.19 -17.03
N ASN A 182 -5.23 -3.63 -16.33
CA ASN A 182 -4.98 -2.68 -15.24
C ASN A 182 -4.13 -3.28 -14.12
N ARG A 183 -4.33 -4.55 -13.77
CA ARG A 183 -3.51 -5.25 -12.77
C ARG A 183 -2.06 -5.44 -13.24
N ALA A 184 -1.83 -5.67 -14.53
CA ALA A 184 -0.48 -5.78 -15.07
C ALA A 184 0.29 -4.45 -14.90
N ASP A 185 -0.33 -3.32 -15.24
CA ASP A 185 0.27 -1.99 -15.09
C ASP A 185 0.60 -1.68 -13.62
N VAL A 186 -0.35 -1.96 -12.73
CA VAL A 186 -0.18 -1.72 -11.29
C VAL A 186 0.90 -2.61 -10.69
N ASN A 187 0.94 -3.89 -11.07
CA ASN A 187 1.95 -4.83 -10.59
C ASN A 187 3.35 -4.45 -11.08
N ALA A 188 3.49 -4.01 -12.34
CA ALA A 188 4.76 -3.54 -12.88
C ALA A 188 5.37 -2.43 -12.02
N TRP A 189 4.55 -1.52 -11.49
CA TRP A 189 4.99 -0.48 -10.56
C TRP A 189 5.23 -0.99 -9.14
N LEU A 190 4.34 -1.84 -8.63
CA LEU A 190 4.46 -2.42 -7.30
C LEU A 190 5.69 -3.34 -7.15
N ASP A 191 6.22 -3.86 -8.25
CA ASP A 191 7.42 -4.70 -8.28
C ASP A 191 8.72 -3.87 -8.33
N THR A 192 8.62 -2.54 -8.34
CA THR A 192 9.78 -1.63 -8.34
C THR A 192 10.37 -1.38 -6.95
N PHE A 193 9.63 -1.75 -5.91
CA PHE A 193 10.06 -1.70 -4.53
C PHE A 193 9.75 -3.01 -3.80
N PRO A 194 10.52 -3.34 -2.75
CA PRO A 194 10.35 -4.63 -2.08
C PRO A 194 8.95 -4.81 -1.47
N LEU A 195 8.47 -6.04 -1.52
CA LEU A 195 7.29 -6.45 -0.78
C LEU A 195 7.51 -6.33 0.72
N MET A 196 6.47 -5.83 1.40
CA MET A 196 6.47 -5.54 2.83
C MET A 196 5.61 -6.57 3.55
N PRO A 197 6.18 -7.49 4.36
CA PRO A 197 5.44 -8.61 4.95
C PRO A 197 4.21 -8.21 5.77
N ARG A 198 4.29 -7.13 6.56
CA ARG A 198 3.15 -6.59 7.33
C ARG A 198 2.07 -6.02 6.43
N ASN A 199 2.44 -5.38 5.32
CA ASN A 199 1.45 -4.86 4.37
C ASN A 199 0.75 -6.02 3.64
N ILE A 200 1.47 -7.10 3.33
CA ILE A 200 0.87 -8.33 2.78
C ILE A 200 -0.14 -8.91 3.79
N GLN A 201 0.26 -9.03 5.07
CA GLN A 201 -0.62 -9.52 6.12
C GLN A 201 -1.91 -8.68 6.23
N HIS A 202 -1.78 -7.35 6.29
CA HIS A 202 -2.91 -6.43 6.34
C HIS A 202 -3.79 -6.52 5.08
N SER A 203 -3.18 -6.68 3.90
CA SER A 203 -3.90 -6.93 2.65
C SER A 203 -4.71 -8.23 2.70
N GLY A 204 -4.16 -9.29 3.31
CA GLY A 204 -4.89 -10.53 3.55
C GLY A 204 -6.15 -10.33 4.40
N GLU A 205 -6.04 -9.56 5.50
CA GLU A 205 -7.18 -9.19 6.36
C GLU A 205 -8.21 -8.31 5.61
N GLN A 206 -7.77 -7.52 4.64
CA GLN A 206 -8.66 -6.76 3.75
C GLN A 206 -9.38 -7.66 2.76
N HIS A 207 -8.67 -8.59 2.12
CA HIS A 207 -9.24 -9.57 1.19
C HIS A 207 -10.29 -10.44 1.88
N GLU A 208 -10.05 -10.88 3.12
CA GLU A 208 -11.03 -11.66 3.89
C GLU A 208 -12.34 -10.88 4.05
N ARG A 209 -12.25 -9.59 4.41
CA ARG A 209 -13.42 -8.71 4.55
C ARG A 209 -14.17 -8.54 3.24
N ILE A 210 -13.45 -8.37 2.13
CA ILE A 210 -14.03 -8.24 0.79
C ILE A 210 -14.79 -9.52 0.41
N VAL A 211 -14.12 -10.67 0.47
CA VAL A 211 -14.70 -11.96 0.08
C VAL A 211 -15.88 -12.30 0.98
N THR A 212 -15.76 -12.10 2.29
CA THR A 212 -16.87 -12.29 3.24
C THR A 212 -18.08 -11.44 2.88
N ALA A 213 -17.89 -10.16 2.52
CA ALA A 213 -18.98 -9.28 2.13
C ALA A 213 -19.65 -9.70 0.81
N ILE A 214 -18.88 -10.17 -0.17
CA ILE A 214 -19.39 -10.75 -1.43
C ILE A 214 -20.22 -12.00 -1.12
N LEU A 215 -19.66 -12.94 -0.35
CA LEU A 215 -20.33 -14.19 0.00
C LEU A 215 -21.59 -13.98 0.86
N ALA A 216 -21.66 -12.89 1.61
CA ALA A 216 -22.83 -12.49 2.38
C ALA A 216 -23.86 -11.66 1.60
N GLY A 217 -23.60 -11.36 0.32
CA GLY A 217 -24.51 -10.58 -0.53
C GLY A 217 -24.66 -9.12 -0.09
N ARG A 218 -23.58 -8.49 0.39
CA ARG A 218 -23.59 -7.11 0.92
C ARG A 218 -22.82 -6.16 0.01
N PRO A 219 -23.43 -5.62 -1.06
CA PRO A 219 -22.72 -4.82 -2.07
C PRO A 219 -22.06 -3.57 -1.51
N ASP A 220 -22.74 -2.80 -0.66
CA ASP A 220 -22.17 -1.56 -0.10
C ASP A 220 -20.97 -1.84 0.83
N VAL A 221 -21.03 -2.96 1.58
CA VAL A 221 -19.93 -3.39 2.46
C VAL A 221 -18.75 -3.88 1.65
N ALA A 222 -18.99 -4.67 0.59
CA ALA A 222 -17.94 -5.17 -0.29
C ALA A 222 -17.22 -4.02 -1.02
N GLU A 223 -17.99 -3.05 -1.53
CA GLU A 223 -17.44 -1.87 -2.19
C GLU A 223 -16.59 -1.02 -1.25
N ALA A 224 -17.07 -0.76 -0.03
CA ALA A 224 -16.31 -0.02 0.97
C ALA A 224 -15.00 -0.74 1.35
N ALA A 225 -15.06 -2.06 1.58
CA ALA A 225 -13.87 -2.86 1.90
C ALA A 225 -12.85 -2.87 0.75
N MET A 226 -13.30 -2.98 -0.49
CA MET A 226 -12.43 -2.90 -1.67
C MET A 226 -11.81 -1.50 -1.80
N ARG A 227 -12.59 -0.44 -1.60
CA ARG A 227 -12.07 0.93 -1.65
C ARG A 227 -10.96 1.16 -0.62
N ASP A 228 -11.14 0.65 0.60
CA ASP A 228 -10.10 0.70 1.64
C ASP A 228 -8.86 -0.09 1.23
N HIS A 229 -9.01 -1.29 0.69
CA HIS A 229 -7.90 -2.10 0.20
C HIS A 229 -7.08 -1.39 -0.89
N LEU A 230 -7.75 -0.85 -1.91
CA LEU A 230 -7.09 -0.14 -3.01
C LEU A 230 -6.31 1.09 -2.50
N ALA A 231 -6.88 1.82 -1.54
CA ALA A 231 -6.26 3.02 -0.98
C ALA A 231 -4.91 2.75 -0.27
N GLY A 232 -4.70 1.55 0.28
CA GLY A 232 -3.43 1.16 0.90
C GLY A 232 -2.32 1.04 -0.13
N SER A 233 -2.54 0.25 -1.18
CA SER A 233 -1.58 0.12 -2.29
C SER A 233 -1.36 1.42 -3.07
N GLU A 234 -2.39 2.26 -3.23
CA GLU A 234 -2.26 3.60 -3.80
C GLU A 234 -1.34 4.50 -2.96
N ALA A 235 -1.45 4.45 -1.62
CA ALA A 235 -0.56 5.22 -0.75
C ALA A 235 0.90 4.83 -0.97
N LEU A 236 1.19 3.53 -1.03
CA LEU A 236 2.55 3.03 -1.28
C LEU A 236 3.06 3.49 -2.65
N LEU A 237 2.31 3.26 -3.73
CA LEU A 237 2.71 3.68 -5.08
C LEU A 237 3.03 5.17 -5.14
N ARG A 238 2.20 6.02 -4.53
CA ARG A 238 2.47 7.45 -4.46
C ARG A 238 3.75 7.74 -3.69
N GLY A 239 3.92 7.16 -2.50
CA GLY A 239 5.12 7.40 -1.68
C GLY A 239 6.41 7.00 -2.41
N PHE A 240 6.41 5.88 -3.11
CA PHE A 240 7.58 5.34 -3.80
C PHE A 240 7.86 5.98 -5.16
N LEU A 241 6.84 6.38 -5.91
CA LEU A 241 7.01 6.85 -7.30
C LEU A 241 6.96 8.38 -7.44
N ILE A 242 6.12 9.08 -6.67
CA ILE A 242 5.87 10.53 -6.79
C ILE A 242 6.28 11.26 -5.52
#